data_AF-A0A483A113-F1
#
_entry.id   AF-A0A483A113-F1
#
_cell.length_a   1.000
_cell.length_b   1.000
_cell.length_c   1.000
_cell.angle_alpha   90.00
_cell.angle_beta   90.00
_cell.angle_gamma   90.00
#
_symmetry.space_group_name_H-M   'P 1'
#
loop_
_entity.id
_entity.type
_entity.pdbx_description
1 polymer ?
#
loop_
_entity_poly.entity_id
_entity_poly.type
_entity_poly.pdbx_seq_one_letter_code
_entity_poly.pdbx_strand_id
1 'polypeptide(L)'
;MVDVIPGRPVIGLEIPNTEREMIGLKEILSSEVFTNSSSVLTVALGKDINGQPTVANLAKMPYLLVAGATGMGKSVGLNAMILSVLYKATPEQVRMIMIDPKIVELSCYADTPHLLTPVITDMNQAAAALWWCVNEMERRYLLLAKFGVRNIEGFNEKLQKSKEKGEPLLDPSFNEATAEKGESAPELESLPLIMLVIDEYADMLGSLAQEGRAKAKRVEVLIIRLGQKARAAGIHLIIATQRPSVDVITGLIKSNIPSRIAFKVTSKVDSRTILDQGGAEQLLGMGDMLYMTPGLSHLIRVHGAFVGDDEIAHSESVDSHEDASKASGEMDALYDEAVQIVTTSHKASISNLQRRLRIGYNRAARIIEDMETTGFVSSMNSAGNRQVLTPEPINED
;
A
#
# COMPACT_ATOMS: atom_id res chain seq x y z
N MET A 1 -21.70 -19.05 18.62
CA MET A 1 -21.35 -19.90 19.77
C MET A 1 -19.83 -19.94 19.82
N VAL A 2 -19.23 -19.59 20.95
CA VAL A 2 -17.77 -19.66 21.14
C VAL A 2 -17.49 -20.93 21.93
N ASP A 3 -16.85 -21.92 21.30
CA ASP A 3 -16.71 -23.28 21.82
C ASP A 3 -16.08 -23.31 23.22
N VAL A 4 -15.04 -22.51 23.50
CA VAL A 4 -14.37 -22.41 24.82
C VAL A 4 -13.78 -21.02 25.02
N ILE A 5 -14.04 -20.39 26.18
CA ILE A 5 -13.39 -19.11 26.55
C ILE A 5 -11.95 -19.38 27.03
N PRO A 6 -10.91 -18.75 26.43
CA PRO A 6 -9.53 -18.97 26.86
C PRO A 6 -9.32 -18.77 28.36
N GLY A 7 -8.72 -19.77 29.01
CA GLY A 7 -8.41 -19.73 30.44
C GLY A 7 -9.60 -19.94 31.38
N ARG A 8 -10.80 -20.28 30.88
CA ARG A 8 -11.98 -20.55 31.73
C ARG A 8 -12.73 -21.82 31.29
N PRO A 9 -13.28 -22.62 32.22
CA PRO A 9 -14.02 -23.84 31.90
C PRO A 9 -15.49 -23.55 31.55
N VAL A 10 -15.74 -22.52 30.72
CA VAL A 10 -17.10 -22.08 30.36
C VAL A 10 -17.25 -21.93 28.85
N ILE A 11 -18.48 -22.10 28.37
CA ILE A 11 -18.88 -21.89 26.97
C ILE A 11 -19.35 -20.44 26.80
N GLY A 12 -18.91 -19.78 25.73
CA GLY A 12 -19.34 -18.44 25.38
C GLY A 12 -20.56 -18.46 24.46
N LEU A 13 -21.62 -17.73 24.84
CA LEU A 13 -22.76 -17.46 23.98
C LEU A 13 -22.82 -15.96 23.68
N GLU A 14 -22.36 -15.58 22.50
CA GLU A 14 -22.41 -14.20 22.03
C GLU A 14 -23.76 -13.95 21.34
N ILE A 15 -24.57 -13.06 21.94
CA ILE A 15 -25.89 -12.68 21.45
C ILE A 15 -25.79 -11.24 20.91
N PRO A 16 -26.23 -10.96 19.68
CA PRO A 16 -26.23 -9.60 19.15
C PRO A 16 -27.10 -8.67 20.01
N ASN A 17 -26.58 -7.48 20.31
CA ASN A 17 -27.39 -6.42 20.90
C ASN A 17 -28.52 -6.01 19.93
N THR A 18 -29.65 -5.57 20.49
CA THR A 18 -30.80 -5.07 19.73
C THR A 18 -30.43 -3.83 18.92
N GLU A 19 -29.66 -2.93 19.51
CA GLU A 19 -29.07 -1.75 18.87
C GLU A 19 -27.56 -1.95 18.78
N ARG A 20 -27.02 -1.82 17.57
CA ARG A 20 -25.58 -1.96 17.32
C ARG A 20 -24.95 -0.58 17.22
N GLU A 21 -23.93 -0.35 18.02
CA GLU A 21 -23.10 0.84 17.94
C GLU A 21 -22.19 0.76 16.71
N MET A 22 -22.08 1.88 15.98
CA MET A 22 -21.12 2.02 14.89
C MET A 22 -19.77 2.45 15.44
N ILE A 23 -18.71 1.76 15.05
CA ILE A 23 -17.34 2.05 15.50
C ILE A 23 -16.64 2.87 14.42
N GLY A 24 -16.49 4.18 14.60
CA GLY A 24 -15.80 5.02 13.63
C GLY A 24 -14.29 4.80 13.62
N LEU A 25 -13.65 4.88 12.45
CA LEU A 25 -12.19 4.73 12.32
C LEU A 25 -11.44 5.72 13.20
N LYS A 26 -11.88 6.98 13.22
CA LYS A 26 -11.31 8.05 14.06
C LYS A 26 -11.18 7.65 15.53
N GLU A 27 -12.17 6.93 16.05
CA GLU A 27 -12.14 6.46 17.44
C GLU A 27 -10.94 5.55 17.70
N ILE A 28 -10.70 4.59 16.80
CA ILE A 28 -9.58 3.66 16.93
C ILE A 28 -8.24 4.36 16.71
N LEU A 29 -8.16 5.27 15.73
CA LEU A 29 -6.94 6.05 15.49
C LEU A 29 -6.58 6.97 16.66
N SER A 30 -7.58 7.46 17.41
CA SER A 30 -7.39 8.28 18.61
C SER A 30 -7.02 7.49 19.87
N SER A 31 -7.09 6.16 19.82
CA SER A 31 -6.79 5.31 20.97
C SER A 31 -5.29 5.27 21.31
N GLU A 32 -4.97 5.19 22.60
CA GLU A 32 -3.58 5.09 23.07
C GLU A 32 -2.82 3.91 22.44
N VAL A 33 -3.51 2.80 22.19
CA VAL A 33 -2.92 1.59 21.60
C VAL A 33 -2.44 1.86 20.17
N PHE A 34 -3.19 2.67 19.40
CA PHE A 34 -2.79 3.06 18.05
C PHE A 34 -1.69 4.13 18.05
N THR A 35 -1.88 5.21 18.82
CA THR A 35 -0.98 6.36 18.85
C THR A 35 0.40 5.97 19.40
N ASN A 36 0.46 5.16 20.45
CA ASN A 36 1.70 4.73 21.09
C ASN A 36 2.39 3.55 20.37
N SER A 37 1.75 2.98 19.34
CA SER A 37 2.40 1.90 18.57
C SER A 37 3.60 2.46 17.81
N SER A 38 4.75 1.79 17.91
CA SER A 38 6.00 2.24 17.26
C SER A 38 6.05 2.00 15.75
N SER A 39 5.20 1.13 15.22
CA SER A 39 5.25 0.79 13.79
C SER A 39 4.37 1.72 12.96
N VAL A 40 4.93 2.25 11.88
CA VAL A 40 4.22 2.98 10.83
C VAL A 40 3.26 2.10 10.02
N LEU A 41 3.40 0.76 10.11
CA LEU A 41 2.49 -0.23 9.52
C LEU A 41 1.48 -0.79 10.54
N THR A 42 1.12 0.02 11.53
CA THR A 42 0.03 -0.31 12.45
C THR A 42 -1.30 -0.04 11.76
N VAL A 43 -2.19 -1.03 11.78
CA VAL A 43 -3.53 -0.92 11.19
C VAL A 43 -4.60 -1.02 12.27
N ALA A 44 -5.55 -0.09 12.24
CA ALA A 44 -6.74 -0.14 13.06
C ALA A 44 -7.66 -1.25 12.54
N LEU A 45 -8.01 -2.19 13.42
CA LEU A 45 -8.97 -3.23 13.09
C LEU A 45 -10.38 -2.82 13.52
N GLY A 46 -10.54 -2.34 14.74
CA GLY A 46 -11.85 -2.04 15.32
C GLY A 46 -11.86 -2.18 16.83
N LYS A 47 -12.96 -2.68 17.41
CA LYS A 47 -13.03 -3.05 18.84
C LYS A 47 -13.20 -4.55 19.02
N ASP A 48 -12.66 -5.11 20.10
CA ASP A 48 -12.99 -6.48 20.50
C ASP A 48 -14.43 -6.58 21.05
N ILE A 49 -14.84 -7.78 21.44
CA ILE A 49 -16.16 -8.04 22.04
C ILE A 49 -16.38 -7.34 23.39
N ASN A 50 -15.32 -6.80 24.01
CA ASN A 50 -15.39 -6.04 25.26
C ASN A 50 -15.35 -4.51 25.00
N GLY A 51 -15.38 -4.09 23.73
CA GLY A 51 -15.31 -2.68 23.34
C GLY A 51 -13.90 -2.08 23.36
N GLN A 52 -12.85 -2.89 23.53
CA GLN A 52 -11.47 -2.40 23.60
C GLN A 52 -10.89 -2.18 22.20
N PRO A 53 -10.25 -1.02 21.93
CA PRO A 53 -9.58 -0.76 20.66
C PRO A 53 -8.56 -1.85 20.31
N THR A 54 -8.71 -2.42 19.12
CA THR A 54 -7.89 -3.50 18.60
C THR A 54 -7.16 -3.03 17.35
N VAL A 55 -5.84 -3.17 17.36
CA VAL A 55 -4.94 -2.83 16.25
C VAL A 55 -4.07 -4.04 15.91
N ALA A 56 -3.59 -4.10 14.68
CA ALA A 56 -2.60 -5.07 14.23
C ALA A 56 -1.35 -4.37 13.69
N ASN A 57 -0.24 -5.10 13.61
CA ASN A 57 1.03 -4.59 13.10
C ASN A 57 1.47 -5.43 11.91
N LEU A 58 1.35 -4.90 10.69
CA LEU A 58 1.72 -5.62 9.47
C LEU A 58 3.23 -5.88 9.36
N ALA A 59 4.08 -5.14 10.09
CA ALA A 59 5.51 -5.45 10.14
C ALA A 59 5.81 -6.75 10.91
N LYS A 60 4.96 -7.08 11.90
CA LYS A 60 5.00 -8.37 12.61
C LYS A 60 4.25 -9.48 11.87
N MET A 61 3.35 -9.09 10.97
CA MET A 61 2.48 -9.94 10.15
C MET A 61 2.67 -9.60 8.67
N PRO A 62 3.83 -9.93 8.09
CA PRO A 62 4.22 -9.40 6.78
C PRO A 62 3.26 -9.76 5.65
N TYR A 63 2.44 -10.79 5.84
CA TYR A 63 1.41 -11.19 4.89
C TYR A 63 0.09 -11.33 5.64
N LEU A 64 -0.94 -10.69 5.10
CA LEU A 64 -2.31 -10.73 5.59
C LEU A 64 -3.24 -11.18 4.48
N LEU A 65 -4.01 -12.25 4.74
CA LEU A 65 -5.12 -12.66 3.89
C LEU A 65 -6.43 -12.12 4.48
N VAL A 66 -7.18 -11.36 3.69
CA VAL A 66 -8.49 -10.80 4.05
C VAL A 66 -9.56 -11.42 3.16
N ALA A 67 -10.60 -12.00 3.73
CA ALA A 67 -11.67 -12.58 2.93
C ALA A 67 -13.04 -12.41 3.56
N GLY A 68 -14.09 -12.40 2.73
CA GLY A 68 -15.47 -12.25 3.17
C GLY A 68 -16.43 -12.12 2.01
N ALA A 69 -17.71 -12.44 2.22
CA ALA A 69 -18.71 -12.28 1.17
C ALA A 69 -18.94 -10.79 0.84
N THR A 70 -19.43 -10.52 -0.37
CA THR A 70 -19.77 -9.16 -0.82
C THR A 70 -20.73 -8.48 0.16
N GLY A 71 -20.49 -7.20 0.46
CA GLY A 71 -21.32 -6.42 1.39
C GLY A 71 -21.13 -6.72 2.87
N MET A 72 -20.16 -7.58 3.26
CA MET A 72 -19.94 -7.95 4.66
C MET A 72 -18.93 -7.07 5.41
N GLY A 73 -18.38 -6.06 4.74
CA GLY A 73 -17.42 -5.11 5.33
C GLY A 73 -15.96 -5.32 4.93
N LYS A 74 -15.67 -6.22 3.98
CA LYS A 74 -14.30 -6.46 3.45
C LYS A 74 -13.65 -5.16 2.96
N SER A 75 -14.31 -4.43 2.07
CA SER A 75 -13.77 -3.23 1.45
C SER A 75 -13.59 -2.09 2.46
N VAL A 76 -14.58 -1.86 3.32
CA VAL A 76 -14.51 -0.89 4.43
C VAL A 76 -13.33 -1.22 5.37
N GLY A 77 -13.16 -2.49 5.73
CA GLY A 77 -12.03 -2.92 6.55
C GLY A 77 -10.68 -2.77 5.85
N LEU A 78 -10.61 -3.02 4.54
CA LEU A 78 -9.41 -2.77 3.75
C LEU A 78 -9.04 -1.29 3.71
N ASN A 79 -10.03 -0.42 3.51
CA ASN A 79 -9.87 1.04 3.56
C ASN A 79 -9.42 1.51 4.95
N ALA A 80 -10.00 0.98 6.02
CA ALA A 80 -9.55 1.26 7.39
C ALA A 80 -8.06 0.92 7.59
N MET A 81 -7.59 -0.20 7.04
CA MET A 81 -6.17 -0.58 7.09
C MET A 81 -5.28 0.36 6.30
N ILE A 82 -5.67 0.72 5.07
CA ILE A 82 -4.90 1.65 4.21
C ILE A 82 -4.79 3.02 4.87
N LEU A 83 -5.93 3.58 5.29
CA LEU A 83 -5.99 4.88 5.95
C LEU A 83 -5.19 4.90 7.26
N SER A 84 -5.20 3.82 8.03
CA SER A 84 -4.36 3.72 9.24
C SER A 84 -2.89 3.96 8.94
N VAL A 85 -2.39 3.46 7.80
CA VAL A 85 -1.01 3.67 7.38
C VAL A 85 -0.82 5.10 6.85
N LEU A 86 -1.75 5.61 6.04
CA LEU A 86 -1.68 6.99 5.53
C LEU A 86 -1.67 8.04 6.64
N TYR A 87 -2.44 7.84 7.71
CA TYR A 87 -2.47 8.73 8.88
C TYR A 87 -1.19 8.69 9.73
N LYS A 88 -0.32 7.69 9.54
CA LYS A 88 0.83 7.45 10.42
C LYS A 88 2.17 7.53 9.72
N ALA A 89 2.21 7.25 8.42
CA ALA A 89 3.43 7.12 7.65
C ALA A 89 3.54 8.22 6.61
N THR A 90 4.73 8.81 6.47
CA THR A 90 5.06 9.67 5.33
C THR A 90 5.43 8.83 4.09
N PRO A 91 5.43 9.40 2.88
CA PRO A 91 5.88 8.71 1.66
C PRO A 91 7.35 8.25 1.67
N GLU A 92 8.17 8.83 2.54
CA GLU A 92 9.57 8.42 2.77
C GLU A 92 9.68 7.19 3.68
N GLN A 93 8.66 6.94 4.52
CA GLN A 93 8.61 5.81 5.44
C GLN A 93 7.89 4.61 4.82
N VAL A 94 6.78 4.85 4.11
CA VAL A 94 5.98 3.81 3.47
C VAL A 94 5.62 4.20 2.05
N ARG A 95 5.84 3.26 1.14
CA ARG A 95 5.42 3.32 -0.26
C ARG A 95 4.41 2.22 -0.56
N MET A 96 3.47 2.50 -1.45
CA MET A 96 2.33 1.62 -1.72
C MET A 96 2.27 1.19 -3.18
N ILE A 97 1.82 -0.04 -3.40
CA ILE A 97 1.38 -0.54 -4.70
C ILE A 97 -0.03 -1.07 -4.49
N MET A 98 -0.97 -0.62 -5.31
CA MET A 98 -2.37 -1.01 -5.22
C MET A 98 -2.80 -1.70 -6.51
N ILE A 99 -3.42 -2.87 -6.38
CA ILE A 99 -3.98 -3.65 -7.48
C ILE A 99 -5.49 -3.74 -7.27
N ASP A 100 -6.24 -3.12 -8.18
CA ASP A 100 -7.70 -3.09 -8.21
C ASP A 100 -8.21 -3.54 -9.59
N PRO A 101 -8.52 -4.84 -9.74
CA PRO A 101 -9.04 -5.37 -11.00
C PRO A 101 -10.40 -4.80 -11.41
N LYS A 102 -11.15 -4.18 -10.49
CA LYS A 102 -12.53 -3.72 -10.73
C LYS A 102 -12.64 -2.21 -10.87
N ILE A 103 -11.62 -1.45 -10.48
CA ILE A 103 -11.63 0.02 -10.51
C ILE A 103 -12.76 0.60 -9.66
N VAL A 104 -12.99 0.01 -8.49
CA VAL A 104 -14.08 0.42 -7.59
C VAL A 104 -13.55 0.79 -6.22
N GLU A 105 -12.62 0.00 -5.69
CA GLU A 105 -12.31 0.03 -4.26
C GLU A 105 -11.08 0.88 -3.96
N LEU A 106 -10.05 0.82 -4.81
CA LEU A 106 -8.76 1.50 -4.54
C LEU A 106 -8.50 2.71 -5.45
N SER A 107 -9.38 2.97 -6.43
CA SER A 107 -9.25 4.13 -7.33
C SER A 107 -9.28 5.47 -6.58
N CYS A 108 -9.93 5.51 -5.42
CA CYS A 108 -9.97 6.66 -4.51
C CYS A 108 -8.62 7.04 -3.88
N TYR A 109 -7.54 6.26 -4.09
CA TYR A 109 -6.20 6.57 -3.60
C TYR A 109 -5.23 7.00 -4.71
N ALA A 110 -5.72 7.20 -5.94
CA ALA A 110 -4.89 7.38 -7.12
C ALA A 110 -3.93 8.59 -7.05
N ASP A 111 -4.26 9.60 -6.26
CA ASP A 111 -3.48 10.83 -6.12
C ASP A 111 -2.56 10.85 -4.87
N THR A 112 -2.55 9.78 -4.08
CA THR A 112 -1.72 9.72 -2.86
C THR A 112 -0.22 9.70 -3.19
N PRO A 113 0.62 10.50 -2.50
CA PRO A 113 2.05 10.57 -2.77
C PRO A 113 2.81 9.29 -2.40
N HIS A 114 2.18 8.39 -1.63
CA HIS A 114 2.73 7.10 -1.23
C HIS A 114 2.79 6.09 -2.38
N LEU A 115 1.99 6.26 -3.44
CA LEU A 115 1.98 5.32 -4.57
C LEU A 115 3.33 5.30 -5.31
N LEU A 116 3.83 4.08 -5.60
CA LEU A 116 5.00 3.85 -6.47
C LEU A 116 4.63 3.85 -7.96
N THR A 117 3.36 3.59 -8.24
CA THR A 117 2.76 3.45 -9.55
C THR A 117 1.28 3.81 -9.43
N PRO A 118 0.63 4.31 -10.49
CA PRO A 118 -0.82 4.42 -10.52
C PRO A 118 -1.48 3.09 -10.13
N VAL A 119 -2.70 3.17 -9.57
CA VAL A 119 -3.51 2.01 -9.19
C VAL A 119 -3.61 1.06 -10.39
N ILE A 120 -3.16 -0.17 -10.20
CA ILE A 120 -3.01 -1.13 -11.28
C ILE A 120 -4.34 -1.83 -11.52
N THR A 121 -4.85 -1.68 -12.74
CA THR A 121 -6.10 -2.28 -13.21
C THR A 121 -5.87 -3.38 -14.24
N ASP A 122 -4.72 -3.38 -14.94
CA ASP A 122 -4.31 -4.43 -15.86
C ASP A 122 -3.60 -5.58 -15.13
N MET A 123 -4.03 -6.81 -15.37
CA MET A 123 -3.53 -7.97 -14.61
C MET A 123 -2.13 -8.43 -15.04
N ASN A 124 -1.70 -8.10 -16.27
CA ASN A 124 -0.32 -8.35 -16.68
C ASN A 124 0.64 -7.36 -16.00
N GLN A 125 0.24 -6.10 -15.85
CA GLN A 125 0.95 -5.10 -15.04
C GLN A 125 0.98 -5.50 -13.56
N ALA A 126 -0.12 -6.04 -13.03
CA ALA A 126 -0.16 -6.54 -11.66
C ALA A 126 0.86 -7.68 -11.44
N ALA A 127 0.97 -8.59 -12.40
CA ALA A 127 1.99 -9.64 -12.38
C ALA A 127 3.42 -9.07 -12.49
N ALA A 128 3.62 -8.02 -13.28
CA ALA A 128 4.91 -7.32 -13.39
C ALA A 128 5.28 -6.59 -12.09
N ALA A 129 4.31 -5.98 -11.39
CA ALA A 129 4.53 -5.33 -10.10
C ALA A 129 4.92 -6.32 -9.00
N LEU A 130 4.29 -7.51 -8.95
CA LEU A 130 4.71 -8.60 -8.07
C LEU A 130 6.13 -9.08 -8.38
N TRP A 131 6.47 -9.20 -9.66
CA TRP A 131 7.82 -9.57 -10.08
C TRP A 131 8.85 -8.50 -9.68
N TRP A 132 8.50 -7.22 -9.85
CA TRP A 132 9.30 -6.10 -9.38
C TRP A 132 9.51 -6.16 -7.86
N CYS A 133 8.46 -6.44 -7.07
CA CYS A 133 8.57 -6.60 -5.61
C CYS A 133 9.56 -7.71 -5.23
N VAL A 134 9.58 -8.82 -5.97
CA VAL A 134 10.54 -9.91 -5.75
C VAL A 134 11.97 -9.46 -6.04
N ASN A 135 12.19 -8.72 -7.13
CA ASN A 135 13.54 -8.22 -7.46
C ASN A 135 14.00 -7.14 -6.47
N GLU A 136 13.09 -6.26 -6.05
CA GLU A 136 13.37 -5.25 -5.04
C GLU A 136 13.71 -5.90 -3.69
N MET A 137 12.99 -6.95 -3.30
CA MET A 137 13.35 -7.76 -2.14
C MET A 137 14.78 -8.31 -2.26
N GLU A 138 15.17 -8.83 -3.41
CA GLU A 138 16.53 -9.36 -3.63
C GLU A 138 17.59 -8.27 -3.60
N ARG A 139 17.35 -7.13 -4.26
CA ARG A 139 18.22 -5.94 -4.18
C ARG A 139 18.44 -5.53 -2.72
N ARG A 140 17.37 -5.42 -1.94
CA ARG A 140 17.45 -5.07 -0.52
C ARG A 140 18.25 -6.09 0.26
N TYR A 141 18.06 -7.39 0.03
CA TYR A 141 18.86 -8.43 0.68
C TYR A 141 20.36 -8.32 0.39
N LEU A 142 20.74 -7.96 -0.85
CA LEU A 142 22.14 -7.70 -1.19
C LEU A 142 22.71 -6.52 -0.39
N LEU A 143 21.95 -5.44 -0.24
CA LEU A 143 22.33 -4.30 0.61
C LEU A 143 22.44 -4.72 2.08
N LEU A 144 21.45 -5.41 2.62
CA LEU A 144 21.46 -5.92 4.00
C LEU A 144 22.71 -6.77 4.27
N ALA A 145 23.03 -7.70 3.37
CA ALA A 145 24.21 -8.55 3.48
C ALA A 145 25.52 -7.73 3.38
N LYS A 146 25.63 -6.83 2.41
CA LYS A 146 26.81 -5.97 2.20
C LYS A 146 27.13 -5.12 3.42
N PHE A 147 26.10 -4.57 4.06
CA PHE A 147 26.26 -3.71 5.23
C PHE A 147 26.14 -4.47 6.56
N GLY A 148 26.01 -5.79 6.55
CA GLY A 148 25.98 -6.64 7.75
C GLY A 148 24.77 -6.39 8.65
N VAL A 149 23.62 -6.04 8.06
CA VAL A 149 22.37 -5.77 8.79
C VAL A 149 21.32 -6.84 8.51
N ARG A 150 20.41 -7.07 9.45
CA ARG A 150 19.43 -8.16 9.39
C ARG A 150 18.10 -7.78 8.73
N ASN A 151 17.76 -6.51 8.71
CA ASN A 151 16.48 -5.99 8.23
C ASN A 151 16.59 -4.53 7.77
N ILE A 152 15.52 -4.05 7.14
CA ILE A 152 15.45 -2.70 6.59
C ILE A 152 15.56 -1.61 7.66
N GLU A 153 14.97 -1.84 8.84
CA GLU A 153 15.03 -0.86 9.94
C GLU A 153 16.47 -0.65 10.39
N GLY A 154 17.21 -1.74 10.60
CA GLY A 154 18.62 -1.64 10.97
C GLY A 154 19.47 -1.03 9.85
N PHE A 155 19.11 -1.24 8.58
CA PHE A 155 19.80 -0.62 7.46
C PHE A 155 19.60 0.90 7.48
N ASN A 156 18.37 1.37 7.65
CA ASN A 156 18.04 2.79 7.72
C ASN A 156 18.70 3.45 8.96
N GLU A 157 18.70 2.79 10.12
CA GLU A 157 19.42 3.27 11.31
C GLU A 157 20.93 3.42 11.05
N LYS A 158 21.53 2.45 10.36
CA LYS A 158 22.96 2.49 10.02
C LYS A 158 23.27 3.63 9.06
N LEU A 159 22.42 3.83 8.05
CA LEU A 159 22.54 4.88 7.06
C LEU A 159 22.48 6.27 7.71
N GLN A 160 21.50 6.48 8.61
CA GLN A 160 21.38 7.74 9.36
C GLN A 160 22.62 8.02 10.22
N LYS A 161 23.09 7.04 11.00
CA LYS A 161 24.30 7.17 11.83
C LYS A 161 25.57 7.46 11.01
N SER A 162 25.66 6.88 9.82
CA SER A 162 26.76 7.12 8.87
C SER A 162 26.73 8.56 8.34
N LYS A 163 25.55 9.05 7.96
CA LYS A 163 25.35 10.42 7.49
C LYS A 163 25.66 11.45 8.58
N GLU A 164 25.23 11.22 9.82
CA GLU A 164 25.52 12.09 10.99
C GLU A 164 27.03 12.19 11.30
N LYS A 165 27.83 11.17 10.92
CA LYS A 165 29.28 11.15 11.07
C LYS A 165 30.03 11.78 9.89
N GLY A 166 29.34 12.18 8.82
CA GLY A 166 29.97 12.65 7.59
C GLY A 166 30.56 11.54 6.72
N GLU A 167 30.17 10.28 6.95
CA GLU A 167 30.63 9.10 6.20
C GLU A 167 29.42 8.38 5.57
N PRO A 168 28.80 8.94 4.51
CA PRO A 168 27.59 8.38 3.90
C PRO A 168 27.87 7.00 3.30
N LEU A 169 26.87 6.12 3.37
CA LEU A 169 26.95 4.81 2.72
C LEU A 169 26.75 4.98 1.22
N LEU A 170 27.65 4.43 0.40
CA LEU A 170 27.60 4.53 -1.05
C LEU A 170 27.03 3.26 -1.69
N ASP A 171 26.40 3.38 -2.86
CA ASP A 171 25.80 2.25 -3.56
C ASP A 171 26.88 1.23 -4.00
N PRO A 172 26.83 -0.02 -3.50
CA PRO A 172 27.85 -1.02 -3.79
C PRO A 172 27.79 -1.58 -5.22
N SER A 173 26.74 -1.27 -5.98
CA SER A 173 26.61 -1.66 -7.39
C SER A 173 27.39 -0.75 -8.34
N PHE A 174 27.88 0.40 -7.86
CA PHE A 174 28.71 1.30 -8.64
C PHE A 174 30.03 0.63 -9.04
N ASN A 175 30.39 0.74 -10.32
CA ASN A 175 31.61 0.20 -10.88
C ASN A 175 32.45 1.31 -11.49
N GLU A 176 33.53 1.67 -10.79
CA GLU A 176 34.50 2.69 -11.21
C GLU A 176 35.09 2.42 -12.60
N ALA A 177 35.23 1.15 -13.01
CA ALA A 177 35.81 0.80 -14.29
C ALA A 177 34.90 1.12 -15.50
N THR A 178 33.60 1.26 -15.27
CA THR A 178 32.60 1.58 -16.31
C THR A 178 32.01 2.98 -16.14
N ALA A 179 32.35 3.68 -15.07
CA ALA A 179 31.82 4.99 -14.74
C ALA A 179 32.39 6.08 -15.65
N GLU A 180 31.60 7.13 -15.90
CA GLU A 180 32.10 8.28 -16.65
C GLU A 180 33.13 9.07 -15.82
N LYS A 181 33.99 9.81 -16.50
CA LYS A 181 35.10 10.53 -15.84
C LYS A 181 34.54 11.63 -14.93
N GLY A 182 34.72 11.46 -13.62
CA GLY A 182 34.23 12.39 -12.59
C GLY A 182 32.96 11.93 -11.88
N GLU A 183 32.42 10.77 -12.26
CA GLU A 183 31.29 10.15 -11.58
C GLU A 183 31.76 9.42 -10.31
N SER A 184 31.03 9.61 -9.22
CA SER A 184 31.26 8.93 -7.94
C SER A 184 30.09 8.02 -7.60
N ALA A 185 30.32 7.01 -6.77
CA ALA A 185 29.26 6.16 -6.28
C ALA A 185 28.16 7.02 -5.62
N PRO A 186 26.88 6.84 -5.99
CA PRO A 186 25.80 7.62 -5.41
C PRO A 186 25.62 7.27 -3.93
N GLU A 187 25.30 8.28 -3.12
CA GLU A 187 24.91 8.05 -1.72
C GLU A 187 23.61 7.25 -1.66
N LEU A 188 23.55 6.29 -0.75
CA LEU A 188 22.35 5.54 -0.47
C LEU A 188 21.38 6.40 0.34
N GLU A 189 20.10 6.24 0.03
CA GLU A 189 19.00 6.86 0.76
C GLU A 189 18.28 5.83 1.65
N SER A 190 17.51 6.33 2.61
CA SER A 190 16.64 5.49 3.44
C SER A 190 15.65 4.73 2.57
N LEU A 191 15.50 3.44 2.84
CA LEU A 191 14.60 2.59 2.07
C LEU A 191 13.23 2.54 2.74
N PRO A 192 12.15 2.99 2.06
CA PRO A 192 10.81 2.93 2.62
C PRO A 192 10.34 1.48 2.74
N LEU A 193 9.47 1.22 3.71
CA LEU A 193 8.66 -0.01 3.71
C LEU A 193 7.75 0.00 2.47
N ILE A 194 7.49 -1.17 1.90
CA ILE A 194 6.58 -1.31 0.76
C ILE A 194 5.34 -2.07 1.21
N MET A 195 4.16 -1.48 1.06
CA MET A 195 2.88 -2.13 1.27
C MET A 195 2.20 -2.41 -0.07
N LEU A 196 2.08 -3.69 -0.42
CA LEU A 196 1.37 -4.16 -1.60
C LEU A 196 -0.05 -4.58 -1.21
N VAL A 197 -1.07 -3.98 -1.84
CA VAL A 197 -2.48 -4.27 -1.58
C VAL A 197 -3.14 -4.81 -2.83
N ILE A 198 -3.79 -5.97 -2.72
CA ILE A 198 -4.57 -6.60 -3.78
C ILE A 198 -6.01 -6.73 -3.30
N ASP A 199 -6.95 -5.97 -3.86
CA ASP A 199 -8.34 -6.01 -3.36
C ASP A 199 -9.07 -7.33 -3.71
N GLU A 200 -8.95 -7.80 -4.95
CA GLU A 200 -9.65 -9.00 -5.41
C GLU A 200 -8.69 -9.95 -6.14
N TYR A 201 -7.92 -10.67 -5.33
CA TYR A 201 -6.93 -11.63 -5.81
C TYR A 201 -7.49 -12.71 -6.73
N ALA A 202 -8.73 -13.15 -6.48
CA ALA A 202 -9.35 -14.16 -7.33
C ALA A 202 -9.57 -13.65 -8.76
N ASP A 203 -9.92 -12.37 -8.96
CA ASP A 203 -10.14 -11.82 -10.30
C ASP A 203 -8.83 -11.69 -11.06
N MET A 204 -7.74 -11.33 -10.35
CA MET A 204 -6.40 -11.36 -10.91
C MET A 204 -6.02 -12.77 -11.42
N LEU A 205 -6.20 -13.80 -10.58
CA LEU A 205 -5.91 -15.17 -10.98
C LEU A 205 -6.80 -15.62 -12.14
N GLY A 206 -8.10 -15.30 -12.11
CA GLY A 206 -9.07 -15.67 -13.14
C GLY A 206 -8.73 -15.07 -14.50
N SER A 207 -8.48 -13.75 -14.54
CA SER A 207 -8.08 -13.03 -15.75
C SER A 207 -6.78 -13.61 -16.35
N LEU A 208 -5.75 -13.79 -15.52
CA LEU A 208 -4.48 -14.36 -15.99
C LEU A 208 -4.61 -15.82 -16.43
N ALA A 209 -5.48 -16.60 -15.80
CA ALA A 209 -5.72 -17.99 -16.17
C ALA A 209 -6.42 -18.12 -17.53
N GLN A 210 -7.31 -17.17 -17.88
CA GLN A 210 -7.95 -17.09 -19.20
C GLN A 210 -6.92 -16.85 -20.32
N GLU A 211 -5.93 -15.99 -20.07
CA GLU A 211 -4.83 -15.77 -21.02
C GLU A 211 -3.83 -16.93 -21.05
N GLY A 212 -3.65 -17.63 -19.93
CA GLY A 212 -2.86 -18.84 -19.85
C GLY A 212 -2.61 -19.30 -18.41
N ARG A 213 -2.94 -20.57 -18.12
CA ARG A 213 -2.77 -21.18 -16.79
C ARG A 213 -1.36 -21.02 -16.20
N ALA A 214 -0.33 -20.94 -17.04
CA ALA A 214 1.05 -20.71 -16.60
C ALA A 214 1.27 -19.32 -15.99
N LYS A 215 0.53 -18.28 -16.45
CA LYS A 215 0.62 -16.92 -15.90
C LYS A 215 0.06 -16.85 -14.49
N ALA A 216 -1.14 -17.39 -14.26
CA ALA A 216 -1.75 -17.45 -12.94
C ALA A 216 -0.86 -18.22 -11.94
N LYS A 217 -0.32 -19.38 -12.37
CA LYS A 217 0.63 -20.14 -11.55
C LYS A 217 1.92 -19.36 -11.24
N ARG A 218 2.41 -18.56 -12.19
CA ARG A 218 3.59 -17.70 -11.95
C ARG A 218 3.31 -16.64 -10.89
N VAL A 219 2.12 -16.04 -10.89
CA VAL A 219 1.69 -15.09 -9.84
C VAL A 219 1.65 -15.77 -8.46
N GLU A 220 1.07 -16.97 -8.37
CA GLU A 220 1.06 -17.74 -7.12
C GLU A 220 2.50 -17.97 -6.59
N VAL A 221 3.43 -18.35 -7.47
CA VAL A 221 4.85 -18.53 -7.13
C VAL A 221 5.50 -17.23 -6.64
N LEU A 222 5.17 -16.08 -7.24
CA LEU A 222 5.71 -14.77 -6.79
C LEU A 222 5.20 -14.42 -5.38
N ILE A 223 3.90 -14.63 -5.11
CA ILE A 223 3.32 -14.41 -3.79
C ILE A 223 3.95 -15.32 -2.74
N ILE A 224 4.14 -16.60 -3.06
CA ILE A 224 4.82 -17.54 -2.16
C ILE A 224 6.25 -17.07 -1.87
N ARG A 225 7.01 -16.68 -2.90
CA ARG A 225 8.39 -16.22 -2.76
C ARG A 225 8.49 -14.96 -1.89
N LEU A 226 7.56 -14.02 -2.07
CA LEU A 226 7.43 -12.88 -1.17
C LEU A 226 7.13 -13.37 0.25
N GLY A 227 6.09 -14.18 0.43
CA GLY A 227 5.66 -14.80 1.70
C GLY A 227 6.79 -15.40 2.56
N GLN A 228 7.81 -15.95 1.90
CA GLN A 228 8.93 -16.62 2.58
C GLN A 228 10.04 -15.67 3.05
N LYS A 229 10.23 -14.53 2.39
CA LYS A 229 11.47 -13.73 2.52
C LYS A 229 11.27 -12.22 2.63
N ALA A 230 10.13 -11.66 2.23
CA ALA A 230 10.04 -10.21 2.07
C ALA A 230 10.00 -9.42 3.39
N ARG A 231 9.69 -10.08 4.53
CA ARG A 231 9.63 -9.45 5.87
C ARG A 231 10.86 -8.64 6.21
N ALA A 232 12.06 -9.21 6.10
CA ALA A 232 13.30 -8.52 6.47
C ALA A 232 13.66 -7.41 5.48
N ALA A 233 13.24 -7.56 4.22
CA ALA A 233 13.38 -6.54 3.19
C ALA A 233 12.36 -5.39 3.33
N GLY A 234 11.43 -5.48 4.29
CA GLY A 234 10.42 -4.43 4.52
C GLY A 234 9.33 -4.39 3.46
N ILE A 235 8.98 -5.53 2.85
CA ILE A 235 7.87 -5.63 1.90
C ILE A 235 6.75 -6.44 2.54
N HIS A 236 5.56 -5.84 2.58
CA HIS A 236 4.37 -6.32 3.28
C HIS A 236 3.22 -6.42 2.29
N LEU A 237 2.41 -7.47 2.41
CA LEU A 237 1.38 -7.80 1.44
C LEU A 237 0.02 -8.01 2.12
N ILE A 238 -0.99 -7.34 1.61
CA ILE A 238 -2.39 -7.57 1.93
C ILE A 238 -3.06 -8.16 0.69
N ILE A 239 -3.53 -9.40 0.80
CA ILE A 239 -4.32 -10.05 -0.24
C ILE A 239 -5.76 -10.11 0.24
N ALA A 240 -6.67 -9.48 -0.50
CA ALA A 240 -8.09 -9.54 -0.24
C ALA A 240 -8.80 -10.37 -1.33
N THR A 241 -9.90 -11.02 -0.96
CA THR A 241 -10.80 -11.69 -1.91
C THR A 241 -12.22 -11.85 -1.36
N GLN A 242 -13.21 -11.73 -2.25
CA GLN A 242 -14.61 -12.06 -1.94
C GLN A 242 -14.97 -13.51 -2.28
N ARG A 243 -14.04 -14.27 -2.89
CA ARG A 243 -14.24 -15.66 -3.30
C ARG A 243 -13.33 -16.60 -2.49
N PRO A 244 -13.72 -16.97 -1.26
CA PRO A 244 -12.94 -17.83 -0.39
C PRO A 244 -13.02 -19.32 -0.79
N SER A 245 -12.65 -19.63 -2.03
CA SER A 245 -12.59 -21.01 -2.54
C SER A 245 -11.18 -21.58 -2.42
N VAL A 246 -11.09 -22.91 -2.42
CA VAL A 246 -9.80 -23.65 -2.33
C VAL A 246 -8.89 -23.42 -3.54
N ASP A 247 -9.46 -23.02 -4.67
CA ASP A 247 -8.72 -22.71 -5.90
C ASP A 247 -8.07 -21.32 -5.85
N VAL A 248 -8.62 -20.42 -5.03
CA VAL A 248 -8.08 -19.07 -4.80
C VAL A 248 -7.14 -19.08 -3.59
N ILE A 249 -7.62 -19.64 -2.48
CA ILE A 249 -6.87 -19.73 -1.21
C ILE A 249 -6.29 -21.13 -1.11
N THR A 250 -5.26 -21.38 -1.91
CA THR A 250 -4.60 -22.69 -1.97
C THR A 250 -3.86 -23.01 -0.66
N GLY A 251 -3.54 -24.29 -0.44
CA GLY A 251 -2.72 -24.70 0.71
C GLY A 251 -1.36 -24.01 0.75
N LEU A 252 -0.77 -23.70 -0.42
CA LEU A 252 0.51 -23.01 -0.53
C LEU A 252 0.40 -21.52 -0.15
N ILE A 253 -0.69 -20.85 -0.54
CA ILE A 253 -0.98 -19.49 -0.09
C ILE A 253 -1.11 -19.49 1.44
N LYS A 254 -1.92 -20.41 1.99
CA LYS A 254 -2.12 -20.50 3.45
C LYS A 254 -0.85 -20.77 4.23
N SER A 255 0.02 -21.65 3.75
CA SER A 255 1.26 -22.00 4.45
C SER A 255 2.25 -20.83 4.53
N ASN A 256 2.16 -19.85 3.62
CA ASN A 256 3.06 -18.69 3.58
C ASN A 256 2.39 -17.39 4.08
N ILE A 257 1.06 -17.39 4.27
CA ILE A 257 0.28 -16.26 4.79
C ILE A 257 -0.48 -16.72 6.05
N PRO A 258 0.18 -16.70 7.24
CA PRO A 258 -0.39 -17.21 8.47
C PRO A 258 -1.39 -16.26 9.14
N SER A 259 -1.28 -14.95 8.89
CA SER A 259 -2.18 -13.94 9.46
C SER A 259 -3.40 -13.79 8.59
N ARG A 260 -4.60 -13.91 9.16
CA ARG A 260 -5.84 -13.93 8.38
C ARG A 260 -6.97 -13.17 9.06
N ILE A 261 -7.78 -12.51 8.25
CA ILE A 261 -9.01 -11.85 8.65
C ILE A 261 -10.13 -12.45 7.81
N ALA A 262 -11.16 -12.96 8.46
CA ALA A 262 -12.39 -13.37 7.82
C ALA A 262 -13.53 -12.47 8.28
N PHE A 263 -14.11 -11.72 7.36
CA PHE A 263 -15.45 -11.14 7.52
C PHE A 263 -16.50 -12.24 7.34
N LYS A 264 -17.78 -11.89 7.53
CA LYS A 264 -18.88 -12.85 7.34
C LYS A 264 -18.79 -13.55 5.98
N VAL A 265 -18.91 -14.87 6.01
CA VAL A 265 -19.01 -15.74 4.83
C VAL A 265 -20.34 -16.48 4.83
N THR A 266 -20.69 -17.09 3.70
CA THR A 266 -21.98 -17.77 3.53
C THR A 266 -22.01 -19.16 4.13
N SER A 267 -20.86 -19.85 4.20
CA SER A 267 -20.81 -21.24 4.65
C SER A 267 -19.64 -21.55 5.59
N LYS A 268 -19.81 -22.61 6.38
CA LYS A 268 -18.73 -23.16 7.23
C LYS A 268 -17.55 -23.69 6.41
N VAL A 269 -17.78 -24.07 5.15
CA VAL A 269 -16.70 -24.49 4.23
C VAL A 269 -15.82 -23.29 3.91
N ASP A 270 -16.42 -22.16 3.55
CA ASP A 270 -15.68 -20.92 3.27
C ASP A 270 -14.90 -20.42 4.49
N SER A 271 -15.52 -20.51 5.69
CA SER A 271 -14.82 -20.16 6.93
C SER A 271 -13.56 -21.00 7.11
N ARG A 272 -13.64 -22.32 6.88
CA ARG A 272 -12.49 -23.22 6.95
C ARG A 272 -11.47 -22.97 5.84
N THR A 273 -11.92 -22.57 4.65
CA THR A 273 -11.00 -22.21 3.58
C THR A 273 -10.10 -21.05 4.01
N ILE A 274 -10.64 -20.06 4.73
CA ILE A 274 -9.87 -18.89 5.20
C ILE A 274 -9.11 -19.21 6.49
N LEU A 275 -9.81 -19.64 7.54
CA LEU A 275 -9.31 -19.69 8.92
C LEU A 275 -8.82 -21.08 9.35
N ASP A 276 -8.92 -22.09 8.50
CA ASP A 276 -8.73 -23.52 8.84
C ASP A 276 -9.73 -24.06 9.89
N GLN A 277 -10.69 -23.24 10.34
CA GLN A 277 -11.76 -23.60 11.25
C GLN A 277 -13.07 -22.85 10.95
N GLY A 278 -14.17 -23.31 11.55
CA GLY A 278 -15.48 -22.65 11.43
C GLY A 278 -15.56 -21.40 12.32
N GLY A 279 -16.58 -20.57 12.09
CA GLY A 279 -16.90 -19.40 12.91
C GLY A 279 -17.29 -18.18 12.09
N ALA A 280 -16.65 -17.97 10.93
CA ALA A 280 -16.88 -16.78 10.13
C ALA A 280 -18.30 -16.76 9.50
N GLU A 281 -18.92 -17.93 9.32
CA GLU A 281 -20.32 -18.03 8.87
C GLU A 281 -21.33 -17.51 9.91
N GLN A 282 -20.91 -17.44 11.19
CA GLN A 282 -21.76 -16.99 12.31
C GLN A 282 -21.64 -15.48 12.57
N LEU A 283 -20.73 -14.80 11.89
CA LEU A 283 -20.54 -13.36 12.00
C LEU A 283 -21.79 -12.60 11.55
N LEU A 284 -21.90 -11.35 11.99
CA LEU A 284 -23.10 -10.54 11.81
C LEU A 284 -23.10 -9.69 10.54
N GLY A 285 -21.99 -9.67 9.80
CA GLY A 285 -21.77 -8.78 8.66
C GLY A 285 -21.40 -7.36 9.13
N MET A 286 -21.48 -6.38 8.21
CA MET A 286 -21.23 -4.96 8.51
C MET A 286 -19.92 -4.70 9.26
N GLY A 287 -18.82 -5.36 8.85
CA GLY A 287 -17.50 -5.17 9.45
C GLY A 287 -17.16 -6.13 10.60
N ASP A 288 -18.09 -6.95 11.05
CA ASP A 288 -17.82 -8.01 12.03
C ASP A 288 -16.88 -9.08 11.42
N MET A 289 -15.78 -9.37 12.12
CA MET A 289 -14.71 -10.22 11.61
C MET A 289 -14.08 -11.12 12.68
N LEU A 290 -13.46 -12.20 12.22
CA LEU A 290 -12.56 -13.04 13.00
C LEU A 290 -11.13 -12.80 12.53
N TYR A 291 -10.27 -12.49 13.48
CA TYR A 291 -8.87 -12.23 13.26
C TYR A 291 -8.02 -13.38 13.82
N MET A 292 -7.18 -13.94 12.97
CA MET A 292 -6.22 -14.98 13.30
C MET A 292 -4.80 -14.42 13.26
N THR A 293 -4.16 -14.42 14.42
CA THR A 293 -2.76 -14.03 14.61
C THR A 293 -1.84 -15.24 14.40
N PRO A 294 -0.68 -15.08 13.74
CA PRO A 294 0.28 -16.17 13.59
C PRO A 294 0.66 -16.81 14.94
N GLY A 295 0.57 -18.14 15.02
CA GLY A 295 0.96 -18.91 16.21
C GLY A 295 -0.10 -19.00 17.32
N LEU A 296 -1.22 -18.29 17.21
CA LEU A 296 -2.36 -18.47 18.10
C LEU A 296 -3.40 -19.39 17.45
N SER A 297 -3.90 -20.37 18.22
CA SER A 297 -4.94 -21.29 17.77
C SER A 297 -6.36 -20.74 17.95
N HIS A 298 -6.53 -19.70 18.77
CA HIS A 298 -7.84 -19.08 18.99
C HIS A 298 -8.01 -17.87 18.08
N LEU A 299 -9.26 -17.65 17.65
CA LEU A 299 -9.64 -16.49 16.87
C LEU A 299 -10.04 -15.36 17.81
N ILE A 300 -9.67 -14.15 17.44
CA ILE A 300 -10.10 -12.93 18.12
C ILE A 300 -11.25 -12.35 17.30
N ARG A 301 -12.43 -12.22 17.90
CA ARG A 301 -13.55 -11.54 17.25
C ARG A 301 -13.39 -10.04 17.40
N VAL A 302 -13.48 -9.33 16.28
CA VAL A 302 -13.32 -7.88 16.21
C VAL A 302 -14.48 -7.29 15.41
N HIS A 303 -15.07 -6.22 15.93
CA HIS A 303 -16.06 -5.43 15.25
C HIS A 303 -15.33 -4.31 14.50
N GLY A 304 -15.33 -4.39 13.17
CA GLY A 304 -14.51 -3.57 12.30
C GLY A 304 -14.79 -2.08 12.42
N ALA A 305 -13.71 -1.30 12.37
CA ALA A 305 -13.80 0.14 12.20
C ALA A 305 -14.51 0.48 10.87
N PHE A 306 -15.47 1.38 10.95
CA PHE A 306 -16.20 1.94 9.83
C PHE A 306 -15.52 3.22 9.36
N VAL A 307 -15.42 3.36 8.05
CA VAL A 307 -15.03 4.59 7.36
C VAL A 307 -16.00 4.80 6.21
N GLY A 308 -16.54 6.02 6.11
CA GLY A 308 -17.42 6.40 5.00
C GLY A 308 -16.64 6.82 3.76
N ASP A 309 -17.25 6.69 2.58
CA ASP A 309 -16.62 7.08 1.31
C ASP A 309 -16.19 8.56 1.30
N ASP A 310 -16.99 9.43 1.92
CA ASP A 310 -16.66 10.85 2.08
C ASP A 310 -15.38 11.04 2.90
N GLU A 311 -15.17 10.28 3.97
CA GLU A 311 -13.97 10.36 4.81
C GLU A 311 -12.72 9.88 4.06
N ILE A 312 -12.88 8.91 3.15
CA ILE A 312 -11.80 8.44 2.27
C ILE A 312 -11.39 9.58 1.33
N ALA A 313 -12.34 10.22 0.65
CA ALA A 313 -12.07 11.34 -0.25
C ALA A 313 -11.46 12.56 0.47
N HIS A 314 -11.91 12.88 1.68
CA HIS A 314 -11.37 14.01 2.44
C HIS A 314 -9.94 13.77 2.96
N SER A 315 -9.51 12.52 3.13
CA SER A 315 -8.13 12.22 3.53
C SER A 315 -7.09 12.72 2.51
N GLU A 316 -7.48 12.90 1.25
CA GLU A 316 -6.64 13.51 0.20
C GLU A 316 -6.49 15.03 0.36
N SER A 317 -7.49 15.69 0.96
CA SER A 317 -7.50 17.15 1.12
C SER A 317 -6.71 17.66 2.33
N VAL A 318 -6.42 16.79 3.31
CA VAL A 318 -5.72 17.21 4.54
C VAL A 318 -4.23 17.51 4.30
N ASP A 319 -3.61 16.90 3.29
CA ASP A 319 -2.25 17.27 2.82
C ASP A 319 -2.25 18.48 1.85
N SER A 320 -3.43 19.04 1.52
CA SER A 320 -3.57 20.26 0.70
C SER A 320 -4.22 21.43 1.45
N HIS A 321 -4.45 21.30 2.76
CA HIS A 321 -4.98 22.37 3.61
C HIS A 321 -3.95 23.40 4.11
N GLU A 322 -2.91 23.67 3.30
CA GLU A 322 -2.26 24.99 3.32
C GLU A 322 -2.56 25.84 2.07
N ASP A 323 -3.20 25.33 1.01
CA ASP A 323 -3.48 26.16 -0.20
C ASP A 323 -4.83 25.85 -0.84
N ALA A 324 -5.90 25.88 -0.04
CA ALA A 324 -7.27 25.91 -0.56
C ALA A 324 -7.68 27.35 -0.93
N SER A 325 -7.12 27.88 -2.01
CA SER A 325 -7.78 28.95 -2.77
C SER A 325 -7.64 28.76 -4.27
N LYS A 326 -8.81 28.73 -4.92
CA LYS A 326 -9.10 28.97 -6.36
C LYS A 326 -9.14 27.77 -7.31
N ALA A 327 -10.33 27.16 -7.35
CA ALA A 327 -10.89 26.62 -8.59
C ALA A 327 -11.64 27.73 -9.34
N SER A 328 -10.96 28.48 -10.21
CA SER A 328 -11.61 29.40 -11.16
C SER A 328 -10.70 29.78 -12.34
N GLY A 329 -10.38 28.87 -13.26
CA GLY A 329 -9.72 29.23 -14.54
C GLY A 329 -8.41 30.02 -14.44
N GLU A 330 -7.81 30.12 -13.25
CA GLU A 330 -6.51 30.71 -13.01
C GLU A 330 -5.47 29.60 -13.23
N MET A 331 -4.38 29.94 -13.93
CA MET A 331 -3.24 29.06 -14.10
C MET A 331 -2.72 28.60 -12.73
N ASP A 332 -2.16 27.39 -12.67
CA ASP A 332 -1.62 26.82 -11.43
C ASP A 332 -0.64 27.81 -10.76
N ALA A 333 -0.67 27.92 -9.42
CA ALA A 333 0.21 28.84 -8.69
C ALA A 333 1.71 28.59 -8.95
N LEU A 334 2.08 27.36 -9.31
CA LEU A 334 3.46 26.97 -9.65
C LEU A 334 3.74 27.02 -11.16
N TYR A 335 2.83 27.57 -11.96
CA TYR A 335 2.93 27.57 -13.41
C TYR A 335 4.19 28.31 -13.91
N ASP A 336 4.45 29.51 -13.39
CA ASP A 336 5.62 30.30 -13.79
C ASP A 336 6.95 29.61 -13.42
N GLU A 337 7.00 29.01 -12.22
CA GLU A 337 8.16 28.23 -11.77
C GLU A 337 8.35 26.98 -12.65
N ALA A 338 7.26 26.31 -13.00
CA ALA A 338 7.29 25.17 -13.92
C ALA A 338 7.80 25.57 -15.30
N VAL A 339 7.37 26.72 -15.83
CA VAL A 339 7.84 27.24 -17.13
C VAL A 339 9.34 27.48 -17.06
N GLN A 340 9.84 28.10 -15.98
CA GLN A 340 11.26 28.33 -15.78
C GLN A 340 12.07 27.03 -15.74
N ILE A 341 11.57 26.01 -15.02
CA ILE A 341 12.21 24.69 -14.94
C ILE A 341 12.26 24.02 -16.32
N VAL A 342 11.15 24.05 -17.07
CA VAL A 342 11.04 23.39 -18.37
C VAL A 342 11.93 24.08 -19.41
N THR A 343 11.94 25.40 -19.43
CA THR A 343 12.78 26.20 -20.35
C THR A 343 14.26 26.09 -20.03
N THR A 344 14.66 26.10 -18.75
CA THR A 344 16.06 25.94 -18.33
C THR A 344 16.59 24.52 -18.56
N SER A 345 15.75 23.50 -18.34
CA SER A 345 16.18 22.10 -18.45
C SER A 345 16.01 21.50 -19.84
N HIS A 346 15.32 22.20 -20.76
CA HIS A 346 14.87 21.71 -22.07
C HIS A 346 14.12 20.36 -22.01
N LYS A 347 13.50 20.05 -20.86
CA LYS A 347 12.83 18.77 -20.59
C LYS A 347 11.38 18.98 -20.14
N ALA A 348 10.46 18.94 -21.09
CA ALA A 348 9.02 19.00 -20.83
C ALA A 348 8.41 17.62 -20.52
N SER A 349 8.82 16.99 -19.41
CA SER A 349 8.23 15.72 -18.96
C SER A 349 7.53 15.87 -17.61
N ILE A 350 6.37 15.23 -17.47
CA ILE A 350 5.57 15.21 -16.23
C ILE A 350 6.43 14.75 -15.05
N SER A 351 7.21 13.67 -15.26
CA SER A 351 8.12 13.12 -14.26
C SER A 351 9.25 14.07 -13.83
N ASN A 352 9.66 15.03 -14.66
CA ASN A 352 10.66 16.02 -14.30
C ASN A 352 10.06 17.08 -13.36
N LEU A 353 8.89 17.61 -13.74
CA LEU A 353 8.16 18.58 -12.92
C LEU A 353 7.73 18.00 -11.57
N GLN A 354 7.26 16.75 -11.53
CA GLN A 354 6.94 16.07 -10.26
C GLN A 354 8.12 16.06 -9.28
N ARG A 355 9.34 15.84 -9.78
CA ARG A 355 10.55 15.79 -8.93
C ARG A 355 11.02 17.18 -8.52
N ARG A 356 10.98 18.14 -9.44
CA ARG A 356 11.50 19.51 -9.21
C ARG A 356 10.58 20.33 -8.31
N LEU A 357 9.27 20.25 -8.55
CA LEU A 357 8.25 21.01 -7.82
C LEU A 357 7.62 20.23 -6.67
N ARG A 358 7.97 18.94 -6.49
CA ARG A 358 7.39 18.05 -5.48
C ARG A 358 5.86 17.97 -5.54
N ILE A 359 5.31 18.00 -6.76
CA ILE A 359 3.87 17.93 -7.02
C ILE A 359 3.44 16.55 -7.54
N GLY A 360 2.16 16.21 -7.34
CA GLY A 360 1.54 14.97 -7.85
C GLY A 360 1.44 14.91 -9.38
N TYR A 361 1.19 13.71 -9.92
CA TYR A 361 1.16 13.46 -11.37
C TYR A 361 0.10 14.31 -12.08
N ASN A 362 -1.13 14.33 -11.57
CA ASN A 362 -2.25 15.04 -12.20
C ASN A 362 -2.05 16.57 -12.22
N ARG A 363 -1.39 17.13 -11.20
CA ARG A 363 -1.02 18.55 -11.17
C ARG A 363 0.08 18.86 -12.18
N ALA A 364 1.14 18.03 -12.21
CA ALA A 364 2.20 18.16 -13.21
C ALA A 364 1.70 17.95 -14.65
N ALA A 365 0.75 17.04 -14.87
CA ALA A 365 0.13 16.80 -16.15
C ALA A 365 -0.68 18.01 -16.63
N ARG A 366 -1.55 18.58 -15.75
CA ARG A 366 -2.30 19.80 -16.03
C ARG A 366 -1.39 20.97 -16.38
N ILE A 367 -0.33 21.20 -15.60
CA ILE A 367 0.65 22.26 -15.88
C ILE A 367 1.30 22.07 -17.26
N ILE A 368 1.63 20.84 -17.67
CA ILE A 368 2.18 20.56 -19.00
C ILE A 368 1.15 20.76 -20.11
N GLU A 369 -0.12 20.40 -19.88
CA GLU A 369 -1.22 20.63 -20.83
C GLU A 369 -1.51 22.13 -21.00
N ASP A 370 -1.42 22.91 -19.92
CA ASP A 370 -1.52 24.37 -19.95
C ASP A 370 -0.34 24.98 -20.73
N MET A 371 0.88 24.47 -20.55
CA MET A 371 2.06 24.87 -21.34
C MET A 371 1.95 24.50 -22.82
N GLU A 372 1.30 23.39 -23.14
CA GLU A 372 1.02 22.97 -24.51
C GLU A 372 -0.01 23.91 -25.15
N THR A 373 -1.07 24.24 -24.42
CA THR A 373 -2.14 25.15 -24.86
C THR A 373 -1.64 26.58 -25.08
N THR A 374 -0.71 27.04 -24.25
CA THR A 374 -0.11 28.39 -24.34
C THR A 374 1.08 28.46 -25.31
N GLY A 375 1.54 27.33 -25.85
CA GLY A 375 2.59 27.26 -26.87
C GLY A 375 4.03 27.28 -26.33
N PHE A 376 4.24 27.07 -25.03
CA PHE A 376 5.59 26.88 -24.46
C PHE A 376 6.19 25.52 -24.84
N VAL A 377 5.33 24.52 -25.02
CA VAL A 377 5.71 23.13 -25.26
C VAL A 377 4.91 22.57 -26.45
N SER A 378 5.53 21.70 -27.25
CA SER A 378 4.86 21.03 -28.37
C SER A 378 3.85 19.98 -27.90
N SER A 379 2.90 19.65 -28.78
CA SER A 379 2.14 18.42 -28.62
C SER A 379 3.06 17.20 -28.52
N MET A 380 2.57 16.16 -27.85
CA MET A 380 3.31 14.91 -27.69
C MET A 380 3.57 14.26 -29.06
N ASN A 381 4.83 13.93 -29.34
CA ASN A 381 5.18 13.22 -30.57
C ASN A 381 4.89 11.71 -30.44
N SER A 382 5.00 10.98 -31.55
CA SER A 382 4.77 9.53 -31.62
C SER A 382 5.72 8.69 -30.77
N ALA A 383 6.80 9.28 -30.23
CA ALA A 383 7.71 8.65 -29.28
C ALA A 383 7.40 9.01 -27.81
N GLY A 384 6.30 9.74 -27.54
CA GLY A 384 5.88 10.13 -26.19
C GLY A 384 6.61 11.35 -25.62
N ASN A 385 7.41 12.04 -26.43
CA ASN A 385 8.21 13.19 -25.99
C ASN A 385 7.57 14.51 -26.43
N ARG A 386 7.71 15.55 -25.61
CA ARG A 386 7.35 16.93 -25.95
C ARG A 386 8.61 17.78 -26.10
N GLN A 387 8.62 18.70 -27.08
CA GLN A 387 9.72 19.63 -27.30
C GLN A 387 9.40 20.98 -26.66
N VAL A 388 10.40 21.62 -26.05
CA VAL A 388 10.27 23.00 -25.56
C VAL A 388 10.43 23.94 -26.74
N LEU A 389 9.43 24.79 -26.96
CA LEU A 389 9.34 25.66 -28.15
C LEU A 389 9.82 27.09 -27.89
N THR A 390 10.13 27.42 -26.64
CA THR A 390 10.52 28.76 -26.18
C THR A 390 12.01 28.80 -25.80
N PRO A 391 12.71 29.91 -26.10
CA PRO A 391 14.09 30.12 -25.67
C PRO A 391 14.17 30.29 -24.15
N GLU A 392 15.37 30.08 -23.59
CA GLU A 392 15.64 30.28 -22.16
C GLU A 392 15.25 31.71 -21.72
N PRO A 393 14.67 31.88 -20.51
CA PRO A 393 14.32 33.19 -19.99
C PRO A 393 15.57 34.08 -19.89
N ILE A 394 15.45 35.32 -20.36
CA ILE A 394 16.52 36.31 -20.25
C ILE A 394 16.68 36.65 -18.77
N ASN A 395 17.85 36.37 -18.19
CA ASN A 395 18.18 36.86 -16.85
C ASN A 395 18.24 38.39 -16.90
N GLU A 396 17.31 39.05 -16.23
CA GLU A 396 17.49 40.45 -15.81
C GLU A 396 18.43 40.45 -14.61
N ASP A 397 19.70 40.80 -14.84
CA ASP A 397 20.65 41.19 -13.78
C ASP A 397 20.22 42.51 -13.11
#